data_AF-A0A6G0PCL9-F1
#
_entry.id   AF-A0A6G0PCL9-F1
#
_cell.length_a   1.000
_cell.length_b   1.000
_cell.length_c   1.000
_cell.angle_alpha   90.00
_cell.angle_beta   90.00
_cell.angle_gamma   90.00
#
_symmetry.space_group_name_H-M   'P 1'
#
loop_
_entity.id
_entity.type
_entity.pdbx_description
1 polymer ?
#
loop_
_entity_poly.entity_id
_entity_poly.type
_entity_poly.pdbx_seq_one_letter_code
_entity_poly.pdbx_strand_id
1 'polypeptide(L)'
;MAAEDVEAMLVMTSAFVEQEEALHEVRREVYDKLVEEAWRIAMRTRHYLTTQCLDTPSDSAWIMLYTHGSDINVLNATSLTRCDPSYYLKLLRYI
;
A
#
# COMPACT_ATOMS: atom_id res chain seq x y z
N MET A 1 -59.41 -4.79 -14.93
CA MET A 1 -59.12 -5.00 -13.49
C MET A 1 -58.04 -6.05 -13.28
N ALA A 2 -58.32 -7.35 -13.13
CA ALA A 2 -57.28 -8.31 -12.70
C ALA A 2 -56.05 -8.43 -13.64
N ALA A 3 -56.22 -8.28 -14.96
CA ALA A 3 -55.09 -8.31 -15.90
C ALA A 3 -54.24 -7.02 -15.85
N GLU A 4 -54.89 -5.86 -15.66
CA GLU A 4 -54.22 -4.55 -15.53
C GLU A 4 -53.46 -4.46 -14.21
N ASP A 5 -53.98 -5.05 -13.13
CA ASP A 5 -53.31 -5.11 -11.82
C ASP A 5 -52.04 -5.98 -11.89
N VAL A 6 -52.08 -7.08 -12.64
CA VAL A 6 -50.90 -7.95 -12.86
C VAL A 6 -49.85 -7.23 -13.71
N GLU A 7 -50.26 -6.51 -14.74
CA GLU A 7 -49.37 -5.72 -15.59
C GLU A 7 -48.69 -4.58 -14.79
N ALA A 8 -49.46 -3.85 -13.98
CA ALA A 8 -48.94 -2.83 -13.08
C ALA A 8 -47.95 -3.41 -12.06
N MET A 9 -48.25 -4.58 -11.50
CA MET A 9 -47.34 -5.27 -10.57
C MET A 9 -46.03 -5.71 -11.27
N LEU A 10 -46.10 -6.15 -12.53
CA LEU A 10 -44.93 -6.53 -13.30
C LEU A 10 -44.00 -5.31 -13.54
N VAL A 11 -44.58 -4.17 -13.93
CA VAL A 11 -43.84 -2.91 -14.16
C VAL A 11 -43.20 -2.40 -12.86
N MET A 12 -43.91 -2.48 -11.73
CA MET A 12 -43.30 -2.12 -10.45
C MET A 12 -42.16 -3.06 -10.09
N THR A 13 -42.32 -4.36 -10.30
CA THR A 13 -41.27 -5.35 -9.99
C THR A 13 -40.03 -5.11 -10.84
N SER A 14 -40.16 -4.83 -12.14
CA SER A 14 -39.03 -4.50 -13.00
C SER A 14 -38.33 -3.20 -12.56
N ALA A 15 -39.10 -2.16 -12.22
CA ALA A 15 -38.54 -0.91 -11.72
C ALA A 15 -37.77 -1.10 -10.41
N PHE A 16 -38.24 -1.97 -9.50
CA PHE A 16 -37.53 -2.29 -8.27
C PHE A 16 -36.22 -3.03 -8.53
N VAL A 17 -36.20 -3.97 -9.49
CA VAL A 17 -34.97 -4.68 -9.87
C VAL A 17 -33.94 -3.71 -10.45
N GLU A 18 -34.35 -2.86 -11.38
CA GLU A 18 -33.48 -1.84 -11.97
C GLU A 18 -32.92 -0.88 -10.91
N GLN A 19 -33.76 -0.46 -9.96
CA GLN A 19 -33.33 0.37 -8.85
C GLN A 19 -32.33 -0.35 -7.94
N GLU A 20 -32.54 -1.63 -7.65
CA GLU A 20 -31.64 -2.42 -6.81
C GLU A 20 -30.27 -2.60 -7.48
N GLU A 21 -30.25 -2.86 -8.78
CA GLU A 21 -29.02 -2.97 -9.58
C GLU A 21 -28.23 -1.66 -9.56
N ALA A 22 -28.89 -0.53 -9.81
CA ALA A 22 -28.26 0.79 -9.75
C ALA A 22 -27.71 1.09 -8.34
N LEU A 23 -28.47 0.78 -7.28
CA LEU A 23 -28.00 0.92 -5.90
C LEU A 23 -26.83 -0.01 -5.58
N HIS A 24 -26.83 -1.23 -6.13
CA HIS A 24 -25.72 -2.14 -5.98
C HIS A 24 -24.44 -1.58 -6.62
N GLU A 25 -24.55 -1.02 -7.83
CA GLU A 25 -23.41 -0.40 -8.52
C GLU A 25 -22.83 0.77 -7.73
N VAL A 26 -23.67 1.71 -7.29
CA VAL A 26 -23.23 2.85 -6.47
C VAL A 26 -22.58 2.38 -5.16
N ARG A 27 -23.16 1.37 -4.49
CA ARG A 27 -22.54 0.80 -3.27
C ARG A 27 -21.16 0.24 -3.56
N ARG A 28 -21.00 -0.51 -4.65
CA ARG A 28 -19.71 -1.07 -5.07
C ARG A 28 -18.67 0.03 -5.26
N GLU A 29 -19.02 1.09 -5.98
CA GLU A 29 -18.11 2.23 -6.20
C GLU A 29 -17.70 2.91 -4.90
N VAL A 30 -18.65 3.13 -3.98
CA VAL A 30 -18.36 3.70 -2.66
C VAL A 30 -17.41 2.79 -1.88
N TYR A 31 -17.64 1.48 -1.88
CA TYR A 31 -16.74 0.52 -1.23
C TYR A 31 -15.34 0.56 -1.81
N ASP A 32 -15.20 0.58 -3.13
CA ASP A 32 -13.90 0.65 -3.79
C ASP A 32 -13.15 1.93 -3.39
N LYS A 33 -13.84 3.07 -3.33
CA LYS A 33 -13.26 4.34 -2.87
C LYS A 33 -12.82 4.30 -1.41
N LEU A 34 -13.60 3.67 -0.53
CA LEU A 34 -13.24 3.50 0.88
C LEU A 34 -12.00 2.61 1.05
N VAL A 35 -11.92 1.52 0.29
CA VAL A 35 -10.76 0.62 0.30
C VAL A 35 -9.51 1.35 -0.21
N GLU A 36 -9.63 2.11 -1.29
CA GLU A 36 -8.54 2.90 -1.86
C GLU A 36 -7.99 3.92 -0.85
N GLU A 37 -8.87 4.62 -0.13
CA GLU A 37 -8.46 5.57 0.91
C GLU A 37 -7.79 4.88 2.09
N ALA A 38 -8.36 3.79 2.59
CA ALA A 38 -7.78 3.01 3.68
C ALA A 38 -6.38 2.50 3.32
N TRP A 39 -6.19 2.04 2.08
CA TRP A 39 -4.88 1.64 1.57
C TRP A 39 -3.89 2.80 1.50
N ARG A 40 -4.31 3.97 1.00
CA ARG A 40 -3.45 5.17 0.96
C ARG A 40 -3.03 5.61 2.36
N ILE A 41 -3.93 5.58 3.34
CA ILE A 41 -3.60 5.86 4.75
C ILE A 41 -2.57 4.84 5.25
N ALA A 42 -2.81 3.54 5.06
CA ALA A 42 -1.88 2.49 5.49
C ALA A 42 -0.49 2.67 4.87
N MET A 43 -0.40 3.02 3.59
CA MET A 43 0.88 3.27 2.93
C MET A 43 1.60 4.51 3.45
N ARG A 44 0.87 5.61 3.70
CA ARG A 44 1.46 6.81 4.34
C ARG A 44 1.96 6.50 5.74
N THR A 45 1.16 5.81 6.55
CA THR A 45 1.56 5.41 7.92
C THR A 45 2.81 4.53 7.88
N ARG A 46 2.83 3.51 7.01
CA ARG A 46 4.01 2.68 6.82
C ARG A 46 5.22 3.52 6.40
N HIS A 47 5.05 4.43 5.45
CA HIS A 47 6.13 5.31 5.01
C HIS A 47 6.69 6.10 6.18
N TYR A 48 5.86 6.82 6.94
CA TYR A 48 6.31 7.62 8.09
C TYR A 48 6.98 6.80 9.19
N LEU A 49 6.44 5.61 9.50
CA LEU A 49 7.07 4.72 10.47
C LEU A 49 8.44 4.22 9.96
N THR A 50 8.53 3.86 8.68
CA THR A 50 9.79 3.37 8.12
C THR A 50 10.82 4.47 7.94
N THR A 51 10.45 5.67 7.51
CA THR A 51 11.39 6.78 7.32
C THR A 51 11.99 7.26 8.63
N GLN A 52 11.26 7.19 9.74
CA GLN A 52 11.80 7.44 11.07
C GLN A 52 12.82 6.36 11.52
N CYS A 53 12.76 5.17 10.93
CA CYS A 53 13.72 4.09 11.18
C CYS A 53 14.88 4.05 10.16
N LEU A 54 14.92 4.97 9.20
CA LEU A 54 16.03 5.08 8.25
C LEU A 54 17.02 6.13 8.76
N ASP A 55 18.30 5.76 8.81
CA ASP A 55 19.38 6.71 9.07
C ASP A 55 19.38 7.84 8.03
N THR A 56 19.86 9.03 8.39
CA THR A 56 20.12 10.11 7.44
C THR A 56 20.88 9.54 6.24
N PRO A 57 20.49 9.83 4.98
CA PRO A 57 21.13 9.23 3.82
C PRO A 57 22.67 9.38 3.83
N SER A 58 23.21 10.51 4.28
CA SER A 58 24.65 10.75 4.43
C SER A 58 25.34 9.80 5.42
N ASP A 59 24.61 9.35 6.43
CA ASP A 59 25.11 8.57 7.56
C ASP A 59 24.72 7.09 7.41
N SER A 60 23.85 6.78 6.44
CA SER A 60 23.39 5.44 6.19
C SER A 60 24.54 4.56 5.69
N ALA A 61 24.66 3.38 6.29
CA ALA A 61 25.69 2.42 5.93
C ALA A 61 25.69 2.05 4.43
N TRP A 62 24.50 2.01 3.83
CA TRP A 62 24.32 1.77 2.39
C TRP A 62 24.97 2.86 1.51
N ILE A 63 24.70 4.14 1.78
CA ILE A 63 25.24 5.24 0.95
C ILE A 63 26.75 5.31 1.07
N MET A 64 27.29 5.10 2.27
CA MET A 64 28.73 5.04 2.48
C MET A 64 29.40 3.90 1.71
N LEU A 65 28.82 2.70 1.72
CA LEU A 65 29.31 1.55 0.94
C LEU A 65 29.19 1.80 -0.57
N TYR A 66 28.11 2.43 -1.02
CA TYR A 66 27.93 2.80 -2.42
C TYR A 66 28.94 3.85 -2.88
N THR A 67 29.25 4.83 -2.02
CA THR A 67 30.08 5.99 -2.37
C THR A 67 31.58 5.69 -2.23
N HIS A 68 31.95 4.88 -1.24
CA HIS A 68 33.36 4.66 -0.86
C HIS A 68 33.78 3.18 -0.84
N GLY A 69 32.84 2.23 -0.90
CA GLY A 69 33.14 0.81 -0.89
C GLY A 69 33.46 0.26 -2.29
N SER A 70 34.10 -0.91 -2.35
CA SER A 70 34.19 -1.67 -3.61
C SER A 70 32.91 -2.49 -3.84
N ASP A 71 32.53 -2.73 -5.09
CA ASP A 71 31.33 -3.53 -5.47
C ASP A 71 31.33 -4.97 -4.94
N ILE A 72 32.45 -5.42 -4.36
CA ILE A 72 32.59 -6.73 -3.75
C ILE A 72 31.72 -6.79 -2.49
N ASN A 73 30.74 -7.71 -2.48
CA ASN A 73 29.91 -8.06 -1.33
C ASN A 73 28.97 -6.95 -0.80
N VAL A 74 28.57 -5.97 -1.63
CA VAL A 74 27.61 -4.90 -1.25
C VAL A 74 26.33 -5.47 -0.62
N LEU A 75 25.75 -6.54 -1.17
CA LEU A 75 24.55 -7.19 -0.61
C LEU A 75 24.77 -7.79 0.80
N ASN A 76 25.94 -8.39 1.04
CA ASN A 76 26.30 -8.96 2.35
C ASN A 76 26.62 -7.85 3.36
N ALA A 77 27.38 -6.83 2.96
CA ALA A 77 27.71 -5.69 3.80
C ALA A 77 26.44 -4.93 4.24
N THR A 78 25.50 -4.69 3.31
CA THR A 78 24.23 -3.99 3.59
C THR A 78 23.26 -4.81 4.45
N SER A 79 23.35 -6.15 4.39
CA SER A 79 22.49 -7.02 5.22
C SER A 79 23.01 -7.11 6.65
N LEU A 80 24.34 -7.12 6.84
CA LEU A 80 24.96 -7.17 8.17
C LEU A 80 24.77 -5.87 8.96
N THR A 81 24.85 -4.71 8.30
CA THR A 81 24.64 -3.41 8.95
C THR A 81 23.19 -3.18 9.37
N ARG A 82 22.23 -3.88 8.75
CA ARG A 82 20.82 -3.89 9.18
C ARG A 82 20.55 -4.76 10.41
N CYS A 83 21.33 -5.83 10.61
CA CYS A 83 21.21 -6.69 11.79
C CYS A 83 21.88 -6.09 13.03
N ASP A 84 23.01 -5.39 12.85
CA ASP A 84 23.73 -4.73 13.94
C ASP A 84 24.51 -3.52 13.38
N PRO A 85 24.10 -2.29 13.74
CA PRO A 85 24.75 -1.06 13.28
C PRO A 85 26.26 -0.98 13.61
N SER A 86 26.74 -1.71 14.63
CA SER A 86 28.16 -1.72 15.02
C SER A 86 29.09 -2.42 14.01
N TYR A 87 28.54 -3.27 13.12
CA TYR A 87 29.29 -3.84 11.99
C TYR A 87 29.74 -2.76 11.00
N TYR A 88 29.02 -1.65 11.00
CA TYR A 88 29.43 -0.32 10.59
C TYR A 88 30.94 -0.06 10.62
N LEU A 89 31.39 0.13 11.85
CA LEU A 89 32.74 0.54 12.20
C LEU A 89 33.79 -0.53 11.87
N LYS A 90 33.36 -1.79 11.78
CA LYS A 90 34.22 -2.91 11.40
C LYS A 90 34.46 -2.91 9.89
N LEU A 91 33.43 -2.69 9.07
CA LEU A 91 33.56 -2.62 7.60
C LEU A 91 34.44 -1.44 7.16
N LEU A 92 34.29 -0.27 7.78
CA LEU A 92 35.14 0.90 7.49
C LEU A 92 36.62 0.72 7.83
N ARG A 93 36.98 -0.28 8.65
CA ARG A 93 38.37 -0.62 8.92
C ARG A 93 39.03 -1.44 7.80
N TYR A 94 38.23 -2.01 6.89
CA TYR A 94 38.69 -2.90 5.81
C TYR A 94 38.49 -2.30 4.40
N ILE A 95 37.94 -1.07 4.32
CA ILE A 95 37.90 -0.22 3.13
C ILE A 95 39.05 0.79 3.25
#